data_AF-A0A8C9ZY15-F1
#
_entry.id   AF-A0A8C9ZY15-F1
#
_cell.length_a   1.000
_cell.length_b   1.000
_cell.length_c   1.000
_cell.angle_alpha   90.00
_cell.angle_beta   90.00
_cell.angle_gamma   90.00
#
_symmetry.space_group_name_H-M   'P 1'
#
loop_
_entity.id
_entity.type
_entity.pdbx_description
1 polymer ?
#
loop_
_entity_poly.entity_id
_entity_poly.type
_entity_poly.pdbx_seq_one_letter_code
_entity_poly.pdbx_strand_id
1 'polypeptide(L)'
;YKPNDMYFKIILILSGAVFIYAQRRHELCQSYGCFDSSDTQLTVTLDGDEVYYADFKKGLLVWDSKIPTTVHVPLAYEIALHYRAVCKGELKRYKPDKYPPEIIIYPRDEVIEEEENTLICFINHFFPPSINIKWTKNDIDITVEDPFDKCINNPDGTFHVFSYLNFVPKEGDIYGCTVEHASLEKPQTKFWGEDKNVWDPSLPVPERIKIAVGLSGLILGFVMLSSGFIYYKNKSKAHIILCQGEDIK
;
A
#
# COMPACT_ATOMS: atom_id res chain seq x y z
N TYR A 1 -1.32 -59.81 41.95
CA TYR A 1 -0.03 -59.11 41.83
C TYR A 1 -0.14 -58.20 40.62
N LYS A 2 -0.20 -56.89 40.87
CA LYS A 2 -0.54 -55.79 39.93
C LYS A 2 0.55 -55.59 38.85
N PRO A 3 0.35 -54.72 37.85
CA PRO A 3 -0.88 -54.39 37.11
C PRO A 3 -0.60 -54.20 35.60
N ASN A 4 -1.50 -54.63 34.72
CA ASN A 4 -1.55 -54.06 33.37
C ASN A 4 -2.99 -53.69 33.06
N ASP A 5 -3.11 -52.39 32.80
CA ASP A 5 -4.00 -51.81 31.82
C ASP A 5 -5.48 -51.69 32.18
N MET A 6 -6.01 -50.58 31.68
CA MET A 6 -7.41 -50.29 31.53
C MET A 6 -8.13 -49.78 32.79
N TYR A 7 -8.52 -48.53 32.68
CA TYR A 7 -9.49 -47.75 33.45
C TYR A 7 -8.92 -46.68 34.38
N PHE A 8 -9.42 -45.46 34.09
CA PHE A 8 -9.22 -44.21 34.80
C PHE A 8 -7.89 -43.51 34.52
N LYS A 9 -7.69 -42.98 33.31
CA LYS A 9 -8.27 -41.68 32.88
C LYS A 9 -8.22 -40.59 33.96
N ILE A 10 -7.05 -40.39 34.57
CA ILE A 10 -6.69 -39.10 35.16
C ILE A 10 -5.44 -38.63 34.44
N ILE A 11 -5.58 -38.42 33.13
CA ILE A 11 -4.73 -37.47 32.41
C ILE A 11 -5.21 -36.10 32.91
N LEU A 12 -4.59 -35.65 33.99
CA LEU A 12 -4.60 -34.27 34.46
C LEU A 12 -3.76 -33.42 33.49
N ILE A 13 -4.11 -33.44 32.20
CA ILE A 13 -3.78 -32.34 31.32
C ILE A 13 -4.97 -31.42 31.50
N LEU A 14 -4.75 -30.37 32.28
CA LEU A 14 -5.52 -29.14 32.22
C LEU A 14 -5.46 -28.65 30.76
N SER A 15 -6.24 -29.25 29.87
CA SER A 15 -6.75 -28.55 28.71
C SER A 15 -7.75 -27.56 29.28
N GLY A 16 -7.22 -26.49 29.85
CA GLY A 16 -7.83 -25.20 29.61
C GLY A 16 -7.84 -25.06 28.10
N ALA A 17 -8.89 -25.60 27.47
CA ALA A 17 -9.53 -24.87 26.39
C ALA A 17 -9.94 -23.56 27.06
N VAL A 18 -8.99 -22.64 27.17
CA VAL A 18 -9.28 -21.24 27.00
C VAL A 18 -9.95 -21.27 25.65
N PHE A 19 -11.28 -21.32 25.65
CA PHE A 19 -12.05 -20.88 24.52
C PHE A 19 -11.56 -19.46 24.35
N ILE A 20 -10.56 -19.28 23.49
CA ILE A 20 -10.24 -17.98 22.94
C ILE A 20 -11.44 -17.73 22.04
N TYR A 21 -12.54 -17.28 22.64
CA TYR A 21 -13.52 -16.50 21.92
C TYR A 21 -12.73 -15.28 21.50
N ALA A 22 -12.16 -15.34 20.29
CA ALA A 22 -11.72 -14.15 19.60
C ALA A 22 -13.00 -13.34 19.37
N GLN A 23 -13.35 -12.51 20.34
CA GLN A 23 -14.48 -11.62 20.27
C GLN A 23 -14.14 -10.64 19.16
N ARG A 24 -14.67 -10.87 17.95
CA ARG A 24 -14.54 -9.91 16.85
C ARG A 24 -15.21 -8.63 17.33
N ARG A 25 -14.40 -7.62 17.62
CA ARG A 25 -14.89 -6.26 17.84
C ARG A 25 -15.06 -5.65 16.47
N HIS A 26 -16.27 -5.24 16.15
CA HIS A 26 -16.52 -4.40 15.00
C HIS A 26 -16.23 -2.95 15.37
N GLU A 27 -15.61 -2.21 14.48
CA GLU A 27 -15.26 -0.81 14.68
C GLU A 27 -16.16 0.08 13.83
N LEU A 28 -16.95 0.94 14.49
CA LEU A 28 -17.74 1.96 13.82
C LEU A 28 -17.01 3.30 13.95
N CYS A 29 -16.46 3.80 12.85
CA CYS A 29 -15.70 5.04 12.83
C CYS A 29 -16.51 6.14 12.14
N GLN A 30 -16.59 7.31 12.76
CA GLN A 30 -17.07 8.54 12.12
C GLN A 30 -15.86 9.43 11.84
N SER A 31 -15.49 9.57 10.57
CA SER A 31 -14.44 10.47 10.13
C SER A 31 -15.06 11.74 9.55
N TYR A 32 -14.50 12.89 9.90
CA TYR A 32 -14.84 14.14 9.23
C TYR A 32 -13.60 15.02 9.07
N GLY A 33 -13.55 15.76 7.96
CA GLY A 33 -12.44 16.65 7.64
C GLY A 33 -12.94 17.88 6.89
N CYS A 34 -12.37 19.04 7.19
CA CYS A 34 -12.65 20.29 6.50
C CYS A 34 -11.42 20.76 5.77
N PHE A 35 -11.62 21.28 4.57
CA PHE A 35 -10.56 21.70 3.69
C PHE A 35 -10.85 23.10 3.18
N ASP A 36 -9.81 23.87 2.86
CA ASP A 36 -10.02 25.17 2.20
C ASP A 36 -10.43 24.99 0.73
N SER A 37 -10.04 23.86 0.13
CA SER A 37 -10.22 23.52 -1.28
C SER A 37 -11.55 22.81 -1.59
N SER A 38 -12.21 22.23 -0.58
CA SER A 38 -13.46 21.50 -0.75
C SER A 38 -14.34 21.61 0.49
N ASP A 39 -15.62 21.28 0.37
CA ASP A 39 -16.51 21.26 1.53
C ASP A 39 -16.12 20.14 2.52
N THR A 40 -16.71 20.16 3.71
CA THR A 40 -16.49 19.12 4.72
C THR A 40 -16.79 17.74 4.15
N GLN A 41 -15.85 16.82 4.28
CA GLN A 41 -16.12 15.40 4.05
C GLN A 41 -16.48 14.77 5.38
N LEU A 42 -17.57 14.02 5.43
CA LEU A 42 -17.98 13.28 6.61
C LEU A 42 -18.48 11.91 6.17
N THR A 43 -17.83 10.88 6.69
CA THR A 43 -18.06 9.49 6.33
C THR A 43 -18.16 8.65 7.60
N VAL A 44 -19.02 7.65 7.57
CA VAL A 44 -19.10 6.62 8.61
C VAL A 44 -18.73 5.30 8.01
N THR A 45 -17.79 4.59 8.64
CA THR A 45 -17.33 3.26 8.21
C THR A 45 -17.58 2.22 9.30
N LEU A 46 -17.83 0.98 8.90
CA LEU A 46 -17.91 -0.20 9.75
C LEU A 46 -16.79 -1.17 9.33
N ASP A 47 -15.85 -1.46 10.22
CA ASP A 47 -14.65 -2.25 9.94
C ASP A 47 -13.82 -1.72 8.75
N GLY A 48 -13.92 -0.42 8.46
CA GLY A 48 -13.26 0.22 7.33
C GLY A 48 -14.11 0.33 6.06
N ASP A 49 -15.24 -0.39 5.97
CA ASP A 49 -16.16 -0.31 4.85
C ASP A 49 -17.14 0.87 5.03
N GLU A 50 -17.33 1.69 3.99
CA GLU A 50 -18.22 2.85 4.02
C GLU A 50 -19.68 2.43 4.22
N VAL A 51 -20.33 2.97 5.26
CA VAL A 51 -21.75 2.77 5.56
C VAL A 51 -22.57 3.91 4.96
N TYR A 52 -22.16 5.16 5.21
CA TYR A 52 -22.79 6.34 4.63
C TYR A 52 -21.84 7.53 4.66
N TYR A 53 -22.13 8.52 3.82
CA TYR A 53 -21.48 9.83 3.85
C TYR A 53 -22.50 10.96 3.77
N ALA A 54 -22.12 12.16 4.21
CA ALA A 54 -22.95 13.35 4.10
C ALA A 54 -22.67 14.12 2.81
N ASP A 55 -23.65 14.19 1.91
CA ASP A 55 -23.61 15.07 0.74
C ASP A 55 -24.18 16.44 1.13
N PHE A 56 -23.30 17.33 1.58
CA PHE A 56 -23.68 18.69 1.97
C PHE A 56 -24.14 19.58 0.81
N LYS A 57 -23.86 19.19 -0.46
CA LYS A 57 -24.37 19.91 -1.64
C LYS A 57 -25.83 19.54 -1.87
N LYS A 58 -26.17 18.26 -1.76
CA LYS A 58 -27.55 17.76 -1.94
C LYS A 58 -28.40 17.85 -0.70
N GLY A 59 -27.82 18.06 0.47
CA GLY A 59 -28.56 18.20 1.71
C GLY A 59 -29.00 16.88 2.36
N LEU A 60 -28.31 15.76 2.07
CA LEU A 60 -28.75 14.41 2.47
C LEU A 60 -27.59 13.48 2.86
N LEU A 61 -27.92 12.39 3.54
CA LEU A 61 -26.99 11.26 3.76
C LEU A 61 -27.15 10.25 2.62
N VAL A 62 -26.03 9.85 2.01
CA VAL A 62 -25.98 8.79 0.99
C VAL A 62 -25.49 7.52 1.66
N TRP A 63 -26.28 6.46 1.56
CA TRP A 63 -26.03 5.17 2.22
C TRP A 63 -25.50 4.14 1.22
N ASP A 64 -24.50 3.35 1.63
CA ASP A 64 -24.06 2.19 0.88
C ASP A 64 -24.99 1.00 1.16
N SER A 65 -25.73 0.58 0.14
CA SER A 65 -26.67 -0.53 0.19
C SER A 65 -26.04 -1.90 0.50
N LYS A 66 -24.72 -2.04 0.37
CA LYS A 66 -24.01 -3.32 0.57
C LYS A 66 -23.94 -3.74 2.04
N ILE A 67 -24.05 -2.79 2.98
CA ILE A 67 -24.10 -3.09 4.40
C ILE A 67 -25.56 -2.98 4.84
N PRO A 68 -26.26 -4.09 5.15
CA PRO A 68 -27.62 -4.07 5.66
C PRO A 68 -27.61 -3.53 7.09
N THR A 69 -27.43 -2.22 7.24
CA THR A 69 -27.48 -1.56 8.54
C THR A 69 -28.93 -1.24 8.86
N THR A 70 -29.45 -1.85 9.91
CA THR A 70 -30.67 -1.38 10.61
C THR A 70 -30.46 -0.05 11.35
N VAL A 71 -29.30 0.60 11.16
CA VAL A 71 -28.85 1.79 11.88
C VAL A 71 -29.16 3.03 11.04
N HIS A 72 -30.45 3.34 10.86
CA HIS A 72 -30.87 4.66 10.41
C HIS A 72 -31.11 5.53 11.63
N VAL A 73 -30.20 6.49 11.87
CA VAL A 73 -30.36 7.49 12.94
C VAL A 73 -31.07 8.72 12.35
N PRO A 74 -32.33 9.02 12.72
CA PRO A 74 -33.09 10.13 12.12
C PRO A 74 -32.42 11.50 12.26
N LEU A 75 -31.55 11.67 13.28
CA LEU A 75 -30.83 12.91 13.56
C LEU A 75 -29.43 12.99 12.90
N ALA A 76 -28.99 11.96 12.17
CA ALA A 76 -27.60 11.88 11.70
C ALA A 76 -27.19 13.05 10.79
N TYR A 77 -28.10 13.58 9.96
CA TYR A 77 -27.77 14.72 9.10
C TYR A 77 -27.62 16.03 9.88
N GLU A 78 -28.46 16.27 10.90
CA GLU A 78 -28.31 17.45 11.77
C GLU A 78 -27.01 17.39 12.57
N ILE A 79 -26.64 16.20 13.05
CA ILE A 79 -25.35 15.96 13.69
C ILE A 79 -24.19 16.25 12.71
N ALA A 80 -24.31 15.82 11.45
CA ALA A 80 -23.31 16.12 10.42
C ALA A 80 -23.16 17.63 10.17
N LEU A 81 -24.25 18.40 10.19
CA LEU A 81 -24.20 19.86 10.10
C LEU A 81 -23.49 20.51 11.29
N HIS A 82 -23.71 19.99 12.50
CA HIS A 82 -22.99 20.44 13.70
C HIS A 82 -21.48 20.22 13.56
N TYR A 83 -21.05 19.00 13.19
CA TYR A 83 -19.63 18.70 12.98
C TYR A 83 -19.01 19.57 11.87
N ARG A 84 -19.72 19.79 10.77
CA ARG A 84 -19.30 20.70 9.70
C ARG A 84 -19.07 22.13 10.21
N ALA A 85 -19.94 22.65 11.07
CA ALA A 85 -19.79 23.99 11.64
C ALA A 85 -18.56 24.09 12.56
N VAL A 86 -18.39 23.14 13.48
CA VAL A 86 -17.25 23.08 14.40
C VAL A 86 -15.94 22.97 13.62
N CYS A 87 -15.86 22.02 12.71
CA CYS A 87 -14.67 21.73 11.92
C CYS A 87 -14.25 22.92 11.04
N LYS A 88 -15.19 23.63 10.42
CA LYS A 88 -14.90 24.88 9.69
C LYS A 88 -14.45 26.02 10.60
N GLY A 89 -14.92 26.06 11.84
CA GLY A 89 -14.45 26.98 12.87
C GLY A 89 -12.97 26.74 13.19
N GLU A 90 -12.59 25.50 13.43
CA GLU A 90 -11.21 25.11 13.75
C GLU A 90 -10.24 25.36 12.59
N LEU A 91 -10.63 25.05 11.35
CA LEU A 91 -9.79 25.30 10.16
C LEU A 91 -9.44 26.78 9.93
N LYS A 92 -10.26 27.71 10.45
CA LYS A 92 -9.93 29.15 10.42
C LYS A 92 -8.85 29.51 11.43
N ARG A 93 -8.74 28.75 12.52
CA ARG A 93 -7.80 28.99 13.62
C ARG A 93 -6.47 28.27 13.39
N TYR A 94 -6.54 27.04 12.88
CA TYR A 94 -5.38 26.18 12.63
C TYR A 94 -5.32 25.77 11.17
N LYS A 95 -4.18 26.04 10.52
CA LYS A 95 -3.91 25.60 9.17
C LYS A 95 -3.05 24.34 9.21
N PRO A 96 -3.58 23.19 8.77
CA PRO A 96 -2.81 21.96 8.72
C PRO A 96 -1.66 22.07 7.72
N ASP A 97 -0.57 21.36 8.01
CA ASP A 97 0.53 21.19 7.08
C ASP A 97 0.08 20.43 5.83
N LYS A 98 0.77 20.69 4.73
CA LYS A 98 0.52 20.02 3.45
C LYS A 98 1.52 18.90 3.25
N TYR A 99 1.05 17.76 2.77
CA TYR A 99 1.89 16.57 2.55
C TYR A 99 1.96 16.26 1.05
N PRO A 100 3.18 16.08 0.49
CA PRO A 100 3.37 15.80 -0.92
C PRO A 100 2.95 14.37 -1.32
N PRO A 101 2.38 14.20 -2.52
CA PRO A 101 1.99 12.88 -3.02
C PRO A 101 3.20 12.01 -3.35
N GLU A 102 3.08 10.73 -3.01
CA GLU A 102 3.88 9.66 -3.59
C GLU A 102 3.14 9.09 -4.80
N ILE A 103 3.80 9.02 -5.96
CA ILE A 103 3.18 8.65 -7.23
C ILE A 103 3.85 7.40 -7.77
N ILE A 104 3.05 6.39 -8.09
CA ILE A 104 3.47 5.12 -8.68
C ILE A 104 2.58 4.84 -9.89
N ILE A 105 3.19 4.45 -11.01
CA ILE A 105 2.50 4.06 -12.24
C ILE A 105 2.84 2.61 -12.59
N TYR A 106 1.82 1.80 -12.86
CA TYR A 106 1.98 0.38 -13.19
C TYR A 106 0.79 -0.14 -14.02
N PRO A 107 1.00 -1.17 -14.86
CA PRO A 107 -0.10 -1.81 -15.58
C PRO A 107 -0.90 -2.70 -14.64
N ARG A 108 -2.20 -2.88 -14.92
CA ARG A 108 -3.07 -3.80 -14.17
C ARG A 108 -2.63 -5.24 -14.36
N ASP A 109 -2.39 -5.63 -15.62
CA ASP A 109 -2.08 -6.99 -16.03
C ASP A 109 -0.69 -7.05 -16.70
N GLU A 110 -0.20 -8.25 -16.98
CA GLU A 110 1.03 -8.43 -17.76
C GLU A 110 0.92 -7.71 -19.12
N VAL A 111 2.02 -7.11 -19.54
CA VAL A 111 2.04 -6.25 -20.72
C VAL A 111 2.27 -7.12 -21.94
N ILE A 112 1.21 -7.37 -22.70
CA ILE A 112 1.25 -8.08 -23.97
C ILE A 112 0.97 -7.07 -25.08
N GLU A 113 1.85 -7.00 -26.07
CA GLU A 113 1.70 -6.07 -27.18
C GLU A 113 0.41 -6.35 -27.96
N GLU A 114 -0.28 -5.29 -28.40
CA GLU A 114 -1.56 -5.36 -29.12
C GLU A 114 -2.77 -5.87 -28.31
N GLU A 115 -2.61 -6.26 -27.04
CA GLU A 115 -3.72 -6.63 -26.14
C GLU A 115 -4.16 -5.45 -25.26
N GLU A 116 -5.46 -5.32 -25.00
CA GLU A 116 -5.98 -4.25 -24.14
C GLU A 116 -5.49 -4.41 -22.69
N ASN A 117 -5.08 -3.30 -22.08
CA ASN A 117 -4.68 -3.24 -20.67
C ASN A 117 -5.07 -1.88 -20.07
N THR A 118 -4.86 -1.70 -18.76
CA THR A 118 -5.10 -0.45 -18.05
C THR A 118 -3.87 -0.05 -17.26
N LEU A 119 -3.37 1.16 -17.48
CA LEU A 119 -2.40 1.79 -16.58
C LEU A 119 -3.11 2.35 -15.36
N ILE A 120 -2.50 2.12 -14.20
CA ILE A 120 -2.94 2.61 -12.90
C ILE A 120 -1.90 3.61 -12.40
N CYS A 121 -2.34 4.85 -12.16
CA CYS A 121 -1.57 5.83 -11.42
C CYS A 121 -2.09 5.85 -9.98
N PHE A 122 -1.34 5.23 -9.08
CA PHE A 122 -1.60 5.24 -7.64
C PHE A 122 -0.89 6.42 -7.00
N ILE A 123 -1.65 7.26 -6.30
CA ILE A 123 -1.15 8.47 -5.66
C ILE A 123 -1.52 8.40 -4.19
N ASN A 124 -0.53 8.49 -3.30
CA ASN A 124 -0.71 8.23 -1.86
C ASN A 124 -0.03 9.30 -0.98
N HIS A 125 -0.33 9.28 0.31
CA HIS A 125 0.26 10.09 1.37
C HIS A 125 0.16 11.61 1.17
N PHE A 126 -0.83 12.07 0.39
CA PHE A 126 -1.02 13.49 0.11
C PHE A 126 -2.08 14.14 1.00
N PHE A 127 -1.93 15.44 1.22
CA PHE A 127 -2.91 16.27 1.91
C PHE A 127 -2.73 17.74 1.51
N PRO A 128 -3.81 18.49 1.22
CA PRO A 128 -5.24 18.16 1.35
C PRO A 128 -5.78 17.25 0.22
N PRO A 129 -7.02 16.72 0.30
CA PRO A 129 -7.59 15.80 -0.71
C PRO A 129 -7.93 16.45 -2.06
N SER A 130 -7.49 17.68 -2.31
CA SER A 130 -7.72 18.38 -3.58
C SER A 130 -6.52 18.18 -4.48
N ILE A 131 -6.73 17.43 -5.56
CA ILE A 131 -5.71 16.98 -6.49
C ILE A 131 -6.22 17.08 -7.93
N ASN A 132 -5.33 17.35 -8.88
CA ASN A 132 -5.62 17.29 -10.30
C ASN A 132 -4.67 16.28 -10.95
N ILE A 133 -5.20 15.43 -11.82
CA ILE A 133 -4.45 14.32 -12.44
C ILE A 133 -4.67 14.39 -13.95
N LYS A 134 -3.58 14.36 -14.70
CA LYS A 134 -3.58 14.38 -16.16
C LYS A 134 -2.76 13.22 -16.70
N TRP A 135 -3.23 12.65 -17.80
CA TRP A 135 -2.53 11.61 -18.53
C TRP A 135 -1.91 12.18 -19.80
N THR A 136 -0.72 11.73 -20.14
CA THR A 136 -0.09 12.01 -21.43
C THR A 136 0.35 10.71 -22.09
N LYS A 137 0.39 10.71 -23.42
CA LYS A 137 1.05 9.68 -24.23
C LYS A 137 1.99 10.38 -25.19
N ASN A 138 3.28 10.06 -25.13
CA ASN A 138 4.33 10.66 -25.95
C ASN A 138 4.26 12.21 -25.90
N ASP A 139 4.17 12.74 -24.68
CA ASP A 139 4.04 14.19 -24.38
C ASP A 139 2.76 14.87 -24.88
N ILE A 140 1.79 14.11 -25.39
CA ILE A 140 0.48 14.61 -25.83
C ILE A 140 -0.56 14.32 -24.75
N ASP A 141 -1.29 15.35 -24.33
CA ASP A 141 -2.38 15.23 -23.36
C ASP A 141 -3.47 14.26 -23.84
N ILE A 142 -3.84 13.31 -22.97
CA ILE A 142 -5.00 12.44 -23.15
C ILE A 142 -6.15 12.99 -22.33
N THR A 143 -7.29 13.19 -22.97
CA THR A 143 -8.52 13.54 -22.27
C THR A 143 -9.10 12.27 -21.64
N VAL A 144 -9.07 12.20 -20.31
CA VAL A 144 -9.76 11.17 -19.53
C VAL A 144 -10.91 11.85 -18.81
N GLU A 145 -12.14 11.44 -19.11
CA GLU A 145 -13.32 11.89 -18.37
C GLU A 145 -13.25 11.33 -16.94
N ASP A 146 -13.41 12.21 -15.95
CA ASP A 146 -13.38 11.88 -14.51
C ASP A 146 -12.20 10.96 -14.15
N PRO A 147 -10.95 11.48 -14.14
CA PRO A 147 -9.75 10.65 -13.98
C PRO A 147 -9.71 9.87 -12.66
N PHE A 148 -10.56 10.19 -11.69
CA PHE A 148 -10.79 9.46 -10.46
C PHE A 148 -12.15 9.82 -9.85
N ASP A 149 -12.73 8.91 -9.06
CA ASP A 149 -14.04 9.13 -8.41
C ASP A 149 -13.93 9.97 -7.12
N LYS A 150 -13.16 9.47 -6.14
CA LYS A 150 -12.97 10.10 -4.82
C LYS A 150 -11.59 9.81 -4.24
N CYS A 151 -11.08 10.77 -3.48
CA CYS A 151 -9.92 10.55 -2.61
C CYS A 151 -10.36 9.74 -1.38
N ILE A 152 -9.56 8.75 -0.99
CA ILE A 152 -9.84 7.85 0.12
C ILE A 152 -8.93 8.23 1.29
N ASN A 153 -9.48 8.28 2.49
CA ASN A 153 -8.71 8.62 3.70
C ASN A 153 -7.81 7.46 4.14
N ASN A 154 -6.58 7.79 4.51
CA ASN A 154 -5.66 6.88 5.17
C ASN A 154 -5.80 6.94 6.70
N PRO A 155 -5.40 5.89 7.44
CA PRO A 155 -5.41 5.90 8.90
C PRO A 155 -4.48 6.97 9.53
N ASP A 156 -3.46 7.42 8.80
CA ASP A 156 -2.53 8.46 9.21
C ASP A 156 -3.07 9.90 8.99
N GLY A 157 -4.28 10.04 8.46
CA GLY A 157 -4.92 11.32 8.16
C GLY A 157 -4.59 11.92 6.78
N THR A 158 -3.76 11.25 5.98
CA THR A 158 -3.50 11.60 4.58
C THR A 158 -4.54 10.98 3.65
N PHE A 159 -4.38 11.16 2.33
CA PHE A 159 -5.27 10.60 1.32
C PHE A 159 -4.52 9.79 0.28
N HIS A 160 -5.25 8.87 -0.35
CA HIS A 160 -4.84 8.20 -1.57
C HIS A 160 -5.92 8.22 -2.64
N VAL A 161 -5.52 8.03 -3.89
CA VAL A 161 -6.42 7.97 -5.05
C VAL A 161 -5.81 7.10 -6.15
N PHE A 162 -6.68 6.52 -6.98
CA PHE A 162 -6.31 5.78 -8.17
C PHE A 162 -6.85 6.50 -9.39
N SER A 163 -6.01 6.66 -10.41
CA SER A 163 -6.43 7.09 -11.74
C SER A 163 -6.13 5.99 -12.75
N TYR A 164 -7.03 5.81 -13.72
CA TYR A 164 -6.99 4.71 -14.67
C TYR A 164 -6.92 5.23 -16.10
N LEU A 165 -6.05 4.61 -16.90
CA LEU A 165 -5.96 4.88 -18.34
C LEU A 165 -5.99 3.55 -19.10
N ASN A 166 -7.07 3.31 -19.84
CA ASN A 166 -7.13 2.19 -20.77
C ASN A 166 -6.21 2.46 -21.97
N PHE A 167 -5.41 1.47 -22.33
CA PHE A 167 -4.45 1.58 -23.42
C PHE A 167 -4.22 0.23 -24.09
N VAL A 168 -3.66 0.28 -25.29
CA VAL A 168 -3.10 -0.90 -25.98
C VAL A 168 -1.59 -0.70 -26.01
N PRO A 169 -0.80 -1.56 -25.35
CA PRO A 169 0.66 -1.46 -25.35
C PRO A 169 1.20 -1.54 -26.77
N LYS A 170 2.13 -0.65 -27.09
CA LYS A 170 2.94 -0.67 -28.29
C LYS A 170 4.37 -0.33 -27.91
N GLU A 171 5.33 -1.02 -28.51
CA GLU A 171 6.74 -0.75 -28.26
C GLU A 171 7.07 0.73 -28.52
N GLY A 172 7.77 1.37 -27.58
CA GLY A 172 8.20 2.76 -27.67
C GLY A 172 7.18 3.82 -27.21
N ASP A 173 5.93 3.45 -26.89
CA ASP A 173 4.99 4.39 -26.29
C ASP A 173 5.35 4.70 -24.83
N ILE A 174 5.43 6.00 -24.49
CA ILE A 174 5.67 6.50 -23.14
C ILE A 174 4.40 7.16 -22.63
N TYR A 175 3.94 6.74 -21.46
CA TYR A 175 2.76 7.26 -20.79
C TYR A 175 3.15 8.03 -19.53
N GLY A 176 2.60 9.23 -19.35
CA GLY A 176 2.86 10.08 -18.19
C GLY A 176 1.61 10.25 -17.33
N CYS A 177 1.76 10.12 -16.01
CA CYS A 177 0.78 10.57 -15.03
C CYS A 177 1.31 11.83 -14.36
N THR A 178 0.67 12.97 -14.64
CA THR A 178 1.02 14.28 -14.08
C THR A 178 0.06 14.65 -12.97
N VAL A 179 0.61 14.98 -11.81
CA VAL A 179 -0.13 15.33 -10.59
C VAL A 179 0.13 16.78 -10.22
N GLU A 180 -0.94 17.55 -10.08
CA GLU A 180 -0.92 18.90 -9.51
C GLU A 180 -1.56 18.85 -8.13
N HIS A 181 -0.83 19.32 -7.12
CA HIS A 181 -1.27 19.28 -5.72
C HIS A 181 -0.74 20.49 -4.95
N ALA A 182 -1.50 20.99 -3.97
CA ALA A 182 -1.23 22.25 -3.28
C ALA A 182 0.06 22.26 -2.44
N SER A 183 0.67 21.10 -2.19
CA SER A 183 1.96 20.95 -1.51
C SER A 183 3.15 21.02 -2.47
N LEU A 184 2.92 20.92 -3.78
CA LEU A 184 3.96 20.88 -4.79
C LEU A 184 4.14 22.29 -5.38
N GLU A 185 5.38 22.75 -5.51
CA GLU A 185 5.67 24.03 -6.19
C GLU A 185 5.41 23.95 -7.70
N LYS A 186 5.58 22.76 -8.28
CA LYS A 186 5.36 22.45 -9.69
C LYS A 186 4.69 21.09 -9.82
N PRO A 187 3.90 20.85 -10.88
CA PRO A 187 3.34 19.53 -11.15
C PRO A 187 4.44 18.46 -11.20
N GLN A 188 4.14 17.27 -10.70
CA GLN A 188 5.05 16.13 -10.71
C GLN A 188 4.54 15.06 -11.68
N THR A 189 5.41 14.61 -12.58
CA THR A 189 5.06 13.57 -13.56
C THR A 189 5.83 12.28 -13.29
N LYS A 190 5.15 11.14 -13.39
CA LYS A 190 5.76 9.81 -13.43
C LYS A 190 5.47 9.16 -14.77
N PHE A 191 6.50 8.58 -15.36
CA PHE A 191 6.43 7.94 -16.66
C PHE A 191 6.44 6.42 -16.56
N TRP A 192 5.74 5.78 -17.48
CA TRP A 192 5.74 4.34 -17.75
C TRP A 192 6.02 4.11 -19.24
N GLY A 193 6.75 3.06 -19.58
CA GLY A 193 7.22 2.82 -20.96
C GLY A 193 8.64 3.35 -21.25
N GLU A 194 9.24 4.09 -20.30
CA GLU A 194 10.70 4.27 -20.31
C GLU A 194 11.37 2.95 -19.93
N ASP A 195 12.05 2.36 -20.89
CA ASP A 195 12.84 1.17 -20.70
C ASP A 195 14.01 1.53 -19.78
N LYS A 196 13.85 1.29 -18.47
CA LYS A 196 14.93 1.42 -17.48
C LYS A 196 15.90 0.26 -17.67
N ASN A 197 16.55 0.23 -18.81
CA ASN A 197 17.74 -0.55 -19.02
C ASN A 197 18.73 -0.10 -17.95
N VAL A 198 19.11 -1.02 -17.05
CA VAL A 198 20.12 -0.82 -15.99
C VAL A 198 21.43 -0.24 -16.56
N TRP A 199 21.63 -0.42 -17.87
CA TRP A 199 22.61 0.29 -18.66
C TRP A 199 21.93 1.34 -19.56
N ASP A 200 21.75 2.55 -19.03
CA ASP A 200 21.34 3.70 -19.83
C ASP A 200 22.59 4.40 -20.41
N PRO A 201 22.80 4.36 -21.74
CA PRO A 201 23.94 5.01 -22.40
C PRO A 201 23.94 6.53 -22.22
N SER A 202 22.81 7.15 -21.85
CA SER A 202 22.66 8.59 -21.66
C SER A 202 23.12 9.10 -20.29
N LEU A 203 23.32 8.21 -19.30
CA LEU A 203 23.82 8.59 -17.97
C LEU A 203 25.22 9.24 -18.03
N PRO A 204 25.57 10.17 -17.13
CA PRO A 204 26.94 10.67 -17.02
C PRO A 204 27.94 9.52 -16.78
N VAL A 205 29.13 9.59 -17.42
CA VAL A 205 30.25 8.66 -17.23
C VAL A 205 30.48 8.23 -15.76
N PRO A 206 30.46 9.13 -14.75
CA PRO A 206 30.68 8.74 -13.36
C PRO A 206 29.59 7.84 -12.76
N GLU A 207 28.33 7.94 -13.21
CA GLU A 207 27.24 7.08 -12.71
C GLU A 207 27.34 5.67 -13.28
N ARG A 208 27.69 5.55 -14.57
CA ARG A 208 27.96 4.25 -15.20
C ARG A 208 29.12 3.50 -14.54
N ILE A 209 30.19 4.21 -14.15
CA ILE A 209 31.33 3.63 -13.44
C ILE A 209 30.91 3.07 -12.08
N LYS A 210 30.06 3.80 -11.32
CA LYS A 210 29.59 3.32 -10.00
C LYS A 210 28.84 1.99 -10.12
N ILE A 211 27.96 1.86 -11.13
CA ILE A 211 27.20 0.63 -11.38
C ILE A 211 28.14 -0.52 -11.76
N ALA A 212 29.07 -0.29 -12.70
CA ALA A 212 30.02 -1.30 -13.13
C ALA A 212 30.95 -1.78 -11.99
N VAL A 213 31.42 -0.85 -11.15
CA VAL A 213 32.25 -1.18 -9.98
C VAL A 213 31.44 -1.95 -8.94
N GLY A 214 30.18 -1.57 -8.69
CA GLY A 214 29.29 -2.30 -7.78
C GLY A 214 29.06 -3.75 -8.21
N LEU A 215 28.72 -3.97 -9.48
CA LEU A 215 28.49 -5.31 -10.04
C LEU A 215 29.75 -6.18 -10.02
N SER A 216 30.91 -5.61 -10.38
CA SER A 216 32.18 -6.34 -10.35
C SER A 216 32.61 -6.71 -8.92
N GLY A 217 32.42 -5.81 -7.95
CA GLY A 217 32.68 -6.08 -6.54
C GLY A 217 31.81 -7.21 -5.98
N LEU A 218 30.53 -7.24 -6.36
CA LEU A 218 29.60 -8.29 -5.95
C LEU A 218 30.02 -9.67 -6.48
N ILE A 219 30.38 -9.76 -7.77
CA ILE A 219 30.88 -11.00 -8.39
C ILE A 219 32.16 -11.49 -7.69
N LEU A 220 33.12 -10.60 -7.46
CA LEU A 220 34.37 -10.95 -6.78
C LEU A 220 34.13 -11.42 -5.35
N GLY A 221 33.21 -10.78 -4.62
CA GLY A 221 32.80 -11.18 -3.29
C GLY A 221 32.22 -12.60 -3.26
N PHE A 222 31.33 -12.93 -4.21
CA PHE A 222 30.77 -14.28 -4.33
C PHE A 222 31.83 -15.33 -4.64
N VAL A 223 32.78 -15.05 -5.54
CA VAL A 223 33.87 -15.98 -5.89
C VAL A 223 34.80 -16.24 -4.70
N MET A 224 35.12 -15.19 -3.93
CA MET A 224 35.94 -15.31 -2.73
C MET A 224 35.24 -16.14 -1.64
N LEU A 225 33.95 -15.91 -1.42
CA LEU A 225 33.14 -16.68 -0.46
C LEU A 225 33.00 -18.14 -0.89
N SER A 226 32.71 -18.41 -2.16
CA SER A 226 32.58 -19.79 -2.66
C SER A 226 33.91 -20.53 -2.58
N SER A 227 35.01 -19.88 -2.95
CA SER A 227 36.35 -20.48 -2.88
C SER A 227 36.78 -20.73 -1.43
N GLY A 228 36.50 -19.79 -0.52
CA GLY A 228 36.74 -19.93 0.91
C GLY A 228 35.92 -21.06 1.54
N PHE A 229 34.65 -21.21 1.15
CA PHE A 229 33.78 -22.28 1.60
C PHE A 229 34.26 -23.66 1.11
N ILE A 230 34.67 -23.77 -0.16
CA ILE A 230 35.25 -25.00 -0.72
C ILE A 230 36.56 -25.35 -0.01
N TYR A 231 37.44 -24.37 0.23
CA TYR A 231 38.68 -24.57 0.97
C TYR A 231 38.43 -25.05 2.40
N TYR A 232 37.50 -24.43 3.12
CA TYR A 232 37.11 -24.83 4.48
C TYR A 232 36.58 -26.27 4.51
N LYS A 233 35.69 -26.64 3.58
CA LYS A 233 35.13 -27.99 3.47
C LYS A 233 36.21 -29.04 3.14
N ASN A 234 37.21 -28.67 2.34
CA ASN A 234 38.31 -29.58 2.00
C ASN A 234 39.31 -29.77 3.15
N LYS A 235 39.50 -28.74 4.00
CA LYS A 235 40.35 -28.81 5.20
C LYS A 235 39.66 -29.50 6.38
N SER A 236 38.33 -29.44 6.47
CA SER A 236 37.54 -30.11 7.53
C SER A 236 37.31 -31.62 7.29
N LYS A 237 38.17 -32.30 6.52
CA LYS A 237 38.33 -33.76 6.63
C LYS A 237 39.10 -34.09 7.92
N ALA A 238 38.47 -33.81 9.06
CA ALA A 238 38.95 -34.28 10.35
C ALA A 238 38.64 -35.77 10.49
N HIS A 239 39.67 -36.56 10.79
CA HIS A 239 39.57 -37.96 11.19
C HIS A 239 38.58 -38.09 12.36
N ILE A 240 37.46 -38.79 12.16
CA ILE A 240 36.68 -39.35 13.26
C ILE A 240 37.42 -40.61 13.70
N ILE A 241 38.25 -40.50 14.75
CA ILE A 241 38.76 -41.66 15.50
C ILE A 241 37.70 -41.95 16.56
N LEU A 242 36.90 -42.99 16.37
CA LEU A 242 36.06 -43.56 17.42
C LEU A 242 36.93 -44.48 18.27
N CYS A 243 37.24 -44.07 19.50
CA CYS A 243 37.86 -44.95 20.49
C CYS A 243 36.84 -46.04 20.88
N GLN A 244 37.13 -47.30 20.55
CA GLN A 244 36.48 -48.44 21.19
C GLN A 244 37.03 -48.56 22.62
N GLY A 245 36.17 -48.40 23.61
CA GLY A 245 36.44 -48.88 24.97
C GLY A 245 36.14 -50.37 25.02
N GLU A 246 37.18 -51.18 25.24
CA GLU A 246 37.06 -52.58 25.64
C GLU A 246 36.37 -52.70 27.00
N ASP A 247 35.65 -53.82 27.13
CA ASP A 247 35.01 -54.35 28.33
C ASP A 247 35.84 -54.18 29.61
N ILE A 248 35.17 -54.13 30.76
CA ILE A 248 35.51 -54.98 31.92
C ILE A 248 34.31 -55.00 32.89
N LYS A 249 33.90 -56.25 33.18
CA LYS A 249 33.34 -56.82 34.42
C LYS A 249 33.07 -55.90 35.61
#